data_AF-A0A146KUP0-F1
#
_entry.id   AF-A0A146KUP0-F1
#
_cell.length_a   1.000
_cell.length_b   1.000
_cell.length_c   1.000
_cell.angle_alpha   90.00
_cell.angle_beta   90.00
_cell.angle_gamma   90.00
#
_symmetry.space_group_name_H-M   'P 1'
#
loop_
_entity.id
_entity.type
_entity.pdbx_description
1 polymer ?
#
loop_
_entity_poly.entity_id
_entity_poly.type
_entity_poly.pdbx_seq_one_letter_code
_entity_poly.pdbx_strand_id
1 'polypeptide(L)'
;REEIVGKRFLSVSGVKLKCSKLSDLCWRAGVIRAATHRDNFHKDLQVLVEYDDREWQRREWVCVHKVGIFQVFLVEKTLMWTSRSETHRAPSGALAPALTFMPLVGSSELSVFDVEPIEFLRDRHLAFRDPTNFKHVQDYERRWGKDPAVAEWSRSQDGQSILLATPSVLVGYRVQVYRSEGTTQWYTAVIVGYNEGTRELTVTDDTVLEDHNEDPCLVQMRLIGDGVIESIMRGENVGITPRRSRSNLVLHHRPPNRGKKAIKNPKKLNRRTTVSGPAGAKPPAQPPDRGKDSTPPDSPDKADKDERRSLR
;
A
#
# COMPACT_ATOMS: atom_id res chain seq x y z
N ARG A 1 15.91 10.07 -6.85
CA ARG A 1 15.32 10.89 -5.76
C ARG A 1 14.78 9.91 -4.73
N GLU A 2 14.95 10.18 -3.44
CA GLU A 2 14.31 9.37 -2.40
C GLU A 2 12.87 9.85 -2.18
N GLU A 3 11.94 8.92 -2.06
CA GLU A 3 10.54 9.22 -1.78
C GLU A 3 10.33 9.34 -0.28
N ILE A 4 9.56 10.34 0.14
CA ILE A 4 9.29 10.62 1.56
C ILE A 4 7.84 10.31 1.96
N VAL A 5 6.93 10.24 0.99
CA VAL A 5 5.51 9.97 1.26
C VAL A 5 5.33 8.48 1.56
N GLY A 6 4.57 8.20 2.62
CA GLY A 6 4.35 6.87 3.16
C GLY A 6 5.47 6.30 4.02
N LYS A 7 6.62 6.98 4.10
CA LYS A 7 7.79 6.61 4.91
C LYS A 7 7.62 6.98 6.38
N ARG A 8 8.38 6.29 7.23
CA ARG A 8 8.59 6.74 8.62
C ARG A 8 9.46 7.99 8.68
N PHE A 9 9.27 8.81 9.71
CA PHE A 9 10.14 9.95 10.01
C PHE A 9 10.50 9.98 11.50
N LEU A 10 11.65 10.58 11.80
CA LEU A 10 12.08 10.95 13.14
C LEU A 10 12.34 12.46 13.18
N SER A 11 11.94 13.12 14.25
CA SER A 11 12.06 14.58 14.36
C SER A 11 12.46 15.03 15.76
N VAL A 12 13.21 16.12 15.82
CA VAL A 12 13.49 16.90 17.04
C VAL A 12 13.18 18.36 16.74
N SER A 13 12.17 18.91 17.41
CA SER A 13 11.76 20.31 17.23
C SER A 13 12.69 21.27 17.97
N GLY A 14 12.87 22.48 17.44
CA GLY A 14 13.61 23.56 18.09
C GLY A 14 14.78 24.14 17.28
N VAL A 15 15.64 24.92 17.96
CA VAL A 15 16.58 25.87 17.32
C VAL A 15 18.07 25.63 17.58
N LYS A 16 18.48 24.88 18.62
CA LYS A 16 19.92 24.68 18.98
C LYS A 16 20.14 23.34 19.66
N LEU A 17 21.15 22.57 19.21
CA LEU A 17 21.56 21.35 19.92
C LEU A 17 22.31 21.75 21.19
N LYS A 18 21.86 21.20 22.32
CA LYS A 18 22.52 21.33 23.63
C LYS A 18 22.42 20.00 24.39
N CYS A 19 22.91 18.93 23.78
CA CYS A 19 22.96 17.59 24.36
C CYS A 19 24.37 17.02 24.23
N SER A 20 24.82 16.28 25.25
CA SER A 20 26.07 15.52 25.20
C SER A 20 25.91 14.15 24.53
N LYS A 21 24.67 13.67 24.38
CA LYS A 21 24.33 12.42 23.71
C LYS A 21 23.12 12.60 22.80
N LEU A 22 23.13 11.92 21.67
CA LEU A 22 22.03 11.92 20.70
C LEU A 22 20.73 11.28 21.25
N SER A 23 20.86 10.39 22.23
CA SER A 23 19.76 9.73 22.95
C SER A 23 18.92 10.68 23.79
N ASP A 24 19.48 11.81 24.21
CA ASP A 24 18.90 12.67 25.24
C ASP A 24 17.98 13.74 24.64
N LEU A 25 17.79 13.72 23.31
CA LEU A 25 16.88 14.61 22.58
C LEU A 25 15.43 14.13 22.67
N CYS A 26 14.51 15.09 22.59
CA CYS A 26 13.06 14.85 22.59
C CYS A 26 12.58 14.36 21.21
N TRP A 27 13.01 13.16 20.81
CA TRP A 27 12.63 12.53 19.56
C TRP A 27 11.12 12.24 19.47
N ARG A 28 10.52 12.56 18.32
CA ARG A 28 9.16 12.13 17.97
C ARG A 28 9.15 11.42 16.61
N ALA A 29 8.45 10.29 16.56
CA ALA A 29 8.34 9.41 15.40
C ALA A 29 6.93 9.45 14.79
N GLY A 30 6.82 9.09 13.51
CA GLY A 30 5.55 9.04 12.82
C GLY A 30 5.67 8.61 11.35
N VAL A 31 4.61 8.86 10.58
CA VAL A 31 4.53 8.61 9.13
C VAL A 31 4.23 9.92 8.39
N ILE A 32 4.95 10.15 7.29
CA ILE A 32 4.61 11.22 6.34
C ILE A 32 3.49 10.70 5.43
N ARG A 33 2.34 11.38 5.42
CA ARG A 33 1.15 10.97 4.67
C ARG A 33 0.96 11.71 3.35
N ALA A 34 1.43 12.96 3.29
CA ALA A 34 1.43 13.77 2.08
C ALA A 34 2.59 14.78 2.09
N ALA A 35 2.90 15.37 0.94
CA ALA A 35 3.90 16.41 0.74
C ALA A 35 3.39 17.45 -0.27
N THR A 36 3.79 18.71 -0.14
CA THR A 36 3.39 19.78 -1.09
C THR A 36 4.30 19.90 -2.32
N HIS A 37 5.51 19.32 -2.28
CA HIS A 37 6.51 19.49 -3.34
C HIS A 37 7.18 18.17 -3.73
N ARG A 38 7.49 18.04 -5.04
CA ARG A 38 8.30 16.96 -5.62
C ARG A 38 9.82 17.16 -5.45
N ASP A 39 10.25 18.17 -4.71
CA ASP A 39 11.64 18.33 -4.30
C ASP A 39 11.70 18.32 -2.76
N ASN A 40 12.46 17.37 -2.23
CA ASN A 40 12.62 17.16 -0.79
C ASN A 40 13.45 18.27 -0.14
N PHE A 41 14.18 19.05 -0.95
CA PHE A 41 15.01 20.19 -0.52
C PHE A 41 14.38 21.55 -0.90
N HIS A 42 13.14 21.54 -1.39
CA HIS A 42 12.43 22.79 -1.64
C HIS A 42 12.23 23.55 -0.33
N LYS A 43 12.68 24.80 -0.26
CA LYS A 43 12.66 25.63 0.97
C LYS A 43 11.26 25.73 1.62
N ASP A 44 10.20 25.68 0.81
CA ASP A 44 8.80 25.79 1.24
C ASP A 44 8.11 24.41 1.33
N LEU A 45 8.87 23.31 1.33
CA LEU A 45 8.33 21.96 1.51
C LEU A 45 7.53 21.87 2.81
N GLN A 46 6.27 21.50 2.67
CA GLN A 46 5.42 21.07 3.77
C GLN A 46 5.13 19.58 3.62
N VAL A 47 5.07 18.89 4.74
CA VAL A 47 4.66 17.49 4.83
C VAL A 47 3.56 17.32 5.85
N LEU A 48 2.56 16.50 5.52
CA LEU A 48 1.48 16.14 6.42
C LEU A 48 1.92 14.95 7.24
N VAL A 49 2.06 15.13 8.56
CA VAL A 49 2.58 14.10 9.46
C VAL A 49 1.49 13.54 10.37
N GLU A 50 1.50 12.22 10.54
CA GLU A 50 0.83 11.53 11.64
C GLU A 50 1.89 11.02 12.61
N TYR A 51 1.84 11.45 13.87
CA TYR A 51 2.76 10.98 14.91
C TYR A 51 2.23 9.71 15.59
N ASP A 52 3.13 8.80 16.00
CA ASP A 52 2.74 7.56 16.67
C ASP A 52 2.08 7.77 18.05
N ASP A 53 2.37 8.90 18.71
CA ASP A 53 1.88 9.28 20.04
C ASP A 53 0.52 10.00 20.02
N ARG A 54 -0.13 10.08 18.84
CA ARG A 54 -1.39 10.82 18.63
C ARG A 54 -2.34 10.06 17.71
N GLU A 55 -3.63 10.37 17.86
CA GLU A 55 -4.66 9.94 16.90
C GLU A 55 -4.49 10.67 15.56
N TRP A 56 -4.85 10.01 14.46
CA TRP A 56 -4.67 10.54 13.10
C TRP A 56 -5.39 11.87 12.84
N GLN A 57 -6.46 12.16 13.57
CA GLN A 57 -7.20 13.42 13.53
C GLN A 57 -6.33 14.61 13.95
N ARG A 58 -5.23 14.38 14.66
CA ARG A 58 -4.21 15.38 15.04
C ARG A 58 -3.07 15.48 14.03
N ARG A 59 -3.25 14.97 12.81
CA ARG A 59 -2.32 15.19 11.70
C ARG A 59 -2.11 16.67 11.46
N GLU A 60 -0.88 17.07 11.15
CA GLU A 60 -0.52 18.47 10.96
C GLU A 60 0.42 18.65 9.78
N TRP A 61 0.23 19.74 9.02
CA TRP A 61 1.15 20.16 7.97
C TRP A 61 2.32 20.90 8.61
N VAL A 62 3.54 20.37 8.48
CA VAL A 62 4.76 20.96 9.03
C VAL A 62 5.69 21.43 7.92
N CYS A 63 6.23 22.66 8.06
CA CYS A 63 7.24 23.19 7.15
C CYS A 63 8.61 22.61 7.51
N VAL A 64 9.14 21.70 6.69
CA VAL A 64 10.35 20.92 7.00
C VAL A 64 11.57 21.83 7.15
N HIS A 65 11.83 22.68 6.14
CA HIS A 65 13.03 23.53 6.07
C HIS A 65 12.87 24.91 6.70
N LYS A 66 11.73 25.19 7.34
CA LYS A 66 11.49 26.48 7.98
C LYS A 66 12.32 26.59 9.26
N VAL A 67 13.21 27.58 9.28
CA VAL A 67 14.14 27.84 10.40
C VAL A 67 13.40 27.86 11.73
N GLY A 68 13.87 27.04 12.68
CA GLY A 68 13.36 26.96 14.05
C GLY A 68 12.12 26.10 14.27
N ILE A 69 11.57 25.46 13.23
CA ILE A 69 10.56 24.40 13.40
C ILE A 69 11.24 23.10 13.83
N PHE A 70 12.18 22.62 13.02
CA PHE A 70 12.98 21.43 13.30
C PHE A 70 14.45 21.76 13.42
N GLN A 71 15.08 21.07 14.36
CA GLN A 71 16.53 21.00 14.51
C GLN A 71 17.08 19.77 13.78
N VAL A 72 16.32 18.67 13.84
CA VAL A 72 16.58 17.44 13.10
C VAL A 72 15.24 16.97 12.52
N PHE A 73 15.24 16.61 11.24
CA PHE A 73 14.13 15.93 10.58
C PHE A 73 14.69 14.86 9.65
N LEU A 74 14.42 13.60 9.96
CA LEU A 74 14.94 12.43 9.27
C LEU A 74 13.80 11.66 8.63
N VAL A 75 14.06 11.04 7.48
CA VAL A 75 13.12 10.16 6.79
C VAL A 75 13.74 8.78 6.59
N GLU A 76 12.91 7.74 6.70
CA GLU A 76 13.26 6.34 6.48
C GLU A 76 13.99 6.16 5.13
N LYS A 77 15.22 5.66 5.21
CA LYS A 77 16.09 5.42 4.07
C LYS A 77 15.98 3.98 3.59
N THR A 78 16.27 3.01 4.46
CA THR A 78 16.28 1.58 4.13
C THR A 78 16.23 0.70 5.38
N LEU A 79 16.14 -0.61 5.18
CA LEU A 79 16.15 -1.62 6.23
C LEU A 79 17.54 -2.25 6.37
N MET A 80 18.05 -2.32 7.59
CA MET A 80 19.35 -2.92 7.94
C MET A 80 19.20 -3.88 9.13
N TRP A 81 20.18 -4.76 9.33
CA TRP A 81 20.25 -5.69 10.46
C TRP A 81 21.30 -5.24 11.45
N THR A 82 20.95 -5.19 12.73
CA THR A 82 21.87 -4.78 13.80
C THR A 82 21.50 -5.41 15.15
N SER A 83 22.45 -5.40 16.09
CA SER A 83 22.28 -6.00 17.42
C SER A 83 21.25 -5.21 18.24
N ARG A 84 20.32 -5.93 18.89
CA ARG A 84 19.47 -5.32 19.93
C ARG A 84 20.28 -4.93 21.16
N SER A 85 21.28 -5.71 21.54
CA SER A 85 22.15 -5.38 22.67
C SER A 85 23.10 -4.23 22.33
N GLU A 86 23.20 -3.26 23.24
CA GLU A 86 24.26 -2.23 23.29
C GLU A 86 25.67 -2.82 23.22
N THR A 87 25.87 -4.07 23.65
CA THR A 87 27.20 -4.66 23.75
C THR A 87 27.64 -5.28 22.42
N HIS A 88 28.82 -4.90 21.92
CA HIS A 88 29.44 -5.48 20.71
C HIS A 88 29.75 -6.99 20.82
N ARG A 89 29.47 -7.64 21.97
CA ARG A 89 29.65 -9.09 22.20
C ARG A 89 28.36 -9.90 21.99
N ALA A 90 27.34 -9.33 21.34
CA ALA A 90 26.13 -10.06 20.99
C ALA A 90 26.44 -11.23 20.03
N PRO A 91 25.94 -12.45 20.27
CA PRO A 91 26.10 -13.55 19.32
C PRO A 91 25.39 -13.24 18.01
N SER A 92 25.91 -13.73 16.88
CA SER A 92 25.40 -13.51 15.51
C SER A 92 23.90 -13.80 15.30
N GLY A 93 23.26 -14.56 16.21
CA GLY A 93 21.81 -14.80 16.21
C GLY A 93 20.94 -13.68 16.79
N ALA A 94 21.51 -12.62 17.38
CA ALA A 94 20.79 -11.54 18.07
C ALA A 94 20.52 -10.28 17.20
N LEU A 95 20.75 -10.37 15.89
CA LEU A 95 20.45 -9.29 14.95
C LEU A 95 18.93 -9.18 14.72
N ALA A 96 18.42 -7.96 14.70
CA ALA A 96 17.04 -7.64 14.37
C ALA A 96 16.95 -6.63 13.21
N PRO A 97 15.88 -6.68 12.40
CA PRO A 97 15.63 -5.70 11.36
C PRO A 97 15.31 -4.33 11.98
N ALA A 98 15.97 -3.28 11.50
CA ALA A 98 15.79 -1.90 11.93
C ALA A 98 15.86 -0.95 10.72
N LEU A 99 14.98 0.06 10.73
CA LEU A 99 15.00 1.15 9.76
C LEU A 99 16.16 2.09 10.08
N THR A 100 16.94 2.44 9.06
CA THR A 100 17.88 3.57 9.10
C THR A 100 17.24 4.77 8.42
N PHE A 101 17.75 5.96 8.71
CA PHE A 101 17.16 7.22 8.27
C PHE A 101 18.20 8.11 7.57
N MET A 102 17.74 9.00 6.69
CA MET A 102 18.54 10.07 6.10
C MET A 102 18.04 11.45 6.56
N PRO A 103 18.93 12.43 6.79
CA PRO A 103 18.54 13.77 7.19
C PRO A 103 18.01 14.61 6.02
N LEU A 104 16.83 15.18 6.19
CA LEU A 104 16.39 16.37 5.44
C LEU A 104 16.84 17.65 6.15
N VAL A 105 16.85 17.64 7.49
CA VAL A 105 17.31 18.74 8.35
C VAL A 105 18.20 18.15 9.44
N GLY A 106 19.28 18.86 9.80
CA GLY A 106 20.17 18.49 10.90
C GLY A 106 21.39 17.65 10.51
N SER A 107 21.81 17.64 9.25
CA SER A 107 22.94 16.80 8.80
C SER A 107 24.26 17.12 9.53
N SER A 108 24.58 18.41 9.69
CA SER A 108 25.78 18.88 10.40
C SER A 108 25.68 18.66 11.91
N GLU A 109 24.47 18.79 12.43
CA GLU A 109 24.08 18.56 13.82
C GLU A 109 24.26 17.09 14.24
N LEU A 110 24.14 16.15 13.30
CA LEU A 110 24.27 14.71 13.56
C LEU A 110 25.68 14.17 13.31
N SER A 111 26.46 14.77 12.40
CA SER A 111 27.80 14.30 12.05
C SER A 111 28.85 14.41 13.18
N VAL A 112 28.49 14.99 14.32
CA VAL A 112 29.32 15.07 15.53
C VAL A 112 29.19 13.84 16.45
N PHE A 113 28.30 12.89 16.12
CA PHE A 113 28.08 11.67 16.89
C PHE A 113 28.52 10.43 16.10
N ASP A 114 29.23 9.51 16.77
CA ASP A 114 29.64 8.22 16.18
C ASP A 114 28.50 7.18 16.07
N VAL A 115 27.24 7.61 16.27
CA VAL A 115 26.06 6.74 16.30
C VAL A 115 24.89 7.36 15.53
N GLU A 116 24.16 6.53 14.80
CA GLU A 116 22.96 6.91 14.06
C GLU A 116 21.68 6.47 14.79
N PRO A 117 20.58 7.23 14.69
CA PRO A 117 19.28 6.79 15.16
C PRO A 117 18.69 5.72 14.23
N ILE A 118 18.14 4.66 14.81
CA ILE A 118 17.47 3.56 14.12
C ILE A 118 16.15 3.21 14.81
N GLU A 119 15.19 2.66 14.06
CA GLU A 119 13.91 2.22 14.61
C GLU A 119 13.75 0.71 14.36
N PHE A 120 13.69 -0.12 15.41
CA PHE A 120 13.49 -1.56 15.24
C PHE A 120 12.11 -1.86 14.66
N LEU A 121 12.07 -2.57 13.52
CA LEU A 121 10.89 -2.69 12.66
C LEU A 121 9.67 -3.32 13.36
N ARG A 122 9.90 -4.20 14.35
CA ARG A 122 8.87 -5.02 14.99
C ARG A 122 8.14 -4.34 16.14
N ASP A 123 8.83 -3.52 16.92
CA ASP A 123 8.30 -2.88 18.14
C ASP A 123 8.40 -1.35 18.10
N ARG A 124 8.86 -0.77 16.98
CA ARG A 124 9.14 0.66 16.78
C ARG A 124 10.08 1.24 17.85
N HIS A 125 10.94 0.41 18.45
CA HIS A 125 11.88 0.88 19.45
C HIS A 125 13.00 1.70 18.80
N LEU A 126 13.01 3.00 19.09
CA LEU A 126 14.11 3.91 18.75
C LEU A 126 15.36 3.56 19.56
N ALA A 127 16.48 3.35 18.86
CA ALA A 127 17.79 3.09 19.44
C ALA A 127 18.88 3.87 18.69
N PHE A 128 20.08 3.93 19.25
CA PHE A 128 21.23 4.64 18.68
C PHE A 128 22.39 3.66 18.55
N ARG A 129 22.94 3.50 17.35
CA ARG A 129 23.93 2.46 17.05
C ARG A 129 25.01 2.97 16.11
N ASP A 130 26.24 2.51 16.33
CA ASP A 130 27.37 2.77 15.43
C ASP A 130 27.11 2.07 14.07
N PRO A 131 27.09 2.83 12.96
CA PRO A 131 26.68 2.34 11.65
C PRO A 131 27.63 1.28 11.05
N THR A 132 28.87 1.16 11.53
CA THR A 132 29.80 0.11 11.10
C THR A 132 29.31 -1.31 11.45
N ASN A 133 28.43 -1.42 12.45
CA ASN A 133 27.84 -2.68 12.89
C ASN A 133 26.66 -3.14 12.02
N PHE A 134 26.14 -2.27 11.14
CA PHE A 134 24.99 -2.59 10.30
C PHE A 134 25.34 -3.66 9.25
N LYS A 135 24.34 -4.47 8.87
CA LYS A 135 24.42 -5.48 7.80
C LYS A 135 23.26 -5.29 6.82
N HIS A 136 23.52 -5.48 5.53
CA HIS A 136 22.54 -5.24 4.48
C HIS A 136 21.51 -6.39 4.39
N VAL A 137 20.34 -6.09 3.82
CA VAL A 137 19.25 -7.06 3.55
C VAL A 137 19.79 -8.33 2.88
N GLN A 138 20.56 -8.15 1.81
CA GLN A 138 20.99 -9.21 0.89
C GLN A 138 21.90 -10.26 1.56
N ASP A 139 22.62 -9.88 2.62
CA ASP A 139 23.47 -10.80 3.39
C ASP A 139 22.64 -11.78 4.25
N TYR A 140 21.36 -11.46 4.50
CA TYR A 140 20.54 -12.11 5.54
C TYR A 140 19.16 -12.63 5.10
N GLU A 141 18.71 -12.37 3.85
CA GLU A 141 17.41 -12.80 3.30
C GLU A 141 17.06 -14.26 3.60
N ARG A 142 18.01 -15.19 3.45
CA ARG A 142 17.78 -16.65 3.54
C ARG A 142 17.24 -17.14 4.89
N ARG A 143 17.38 -16.36 5.97
CA ARG A 143 16.82 -16.67 7.31
C ARG A 143 15.61 -15.80 7.67
N TRP A 144 15.54 -14.55 7.19
CA TRP A 144 14.54 -13.57 7.61
C TRP A 144 13.49 -13.19 6.57
N GLY A 145 13.53 -13.73 5.34
CA GLY A 145 12.44 -13.60 4.35
C GLY A 145 11.09 -14.24 4.76
N LYS A 146 11.01 -14.80 5.98
CA LYS A 146 9.78 -15.28 6.63
C LYS A 146 9.29 -14.36 7.77
N ASP A 147 10.02 -13.28 8.06
CA ASP A 147 9.63 -12.30 9.07
C ASP A 147 8.43 -11.48 8.54
N PRO A 148 7.25 -11.55 9.17
CA PRO A 148 6.06 -10.86 8.66
C PRO A 148 6.23 -9.34 8.56
N ALA A 149 6.99 -8.73 9.49
CA ALA A 149 7.22 -7.30 9.48
C ALA A 149 8.13 -6.87 8.32
N VAL A 150 9.15 -7.67 8.01
CA VAL A 150 10.03 -7.46 6.85
C VAL A 150 9.24 -7.65 5.55
N ALA A 151 8.40 -8.68 5.47
CA ALA A 151 7.56 -8.93 4.29
C ALA A 151 6.51 -7.83 4.06
N GLU A 152 5.93 -7.27 5.13
CA GLU A 152 5.02 -6.11 5.04
C GLU A 152 5.75 -4.83 4.64
N TRP A 153 6.95 -4.59 5.18
CA TRP A 153 7.80 -3.48 4.78
C TRP A 153 8.17 -3.58 3.29
N SER A 154 8.72 -4.72 2.84
CA SER A 154 9.07 -4.96 1.44
C SER A 154 7.88 -4.77 0.51
N ARG A 155 6.73 -5.40 0.81
CA ARG A 155 5.49 -5.19 0.02
C ARG A 155 5.08 -3.71 -0.06
N SER A 156 5.31 -2.94 1.00
CA SER A 156 5.01 -1.50 1.01
C SER A 156 5.96 -0.71 0.10
N GLN A 157 7.26 -1.05 0.07
CA GLN A 157 8.21 -0.46 -0.87
C GLN A 157 7.88 -0.86 -2.31
N ASP A 158 7.58 -2.14 -2.55
CA ASP A 158 7.26 -2.71 -3.86
C ASP A 158 5.98 -2.07 -4.45
N GLY A 159 4.92 -1.97 -3.65
CA GLY A 159 3.66 -1.36 -4.06
C GLY A 159 3.80 0.13 -4.40
N GLN A 160 4.59 0.87 -3.62
CA GLN A 160 4.92 2.27 -3.89
C GLN A 160 5.77 2.42 -5.16
N SER A 161 6.77 1.54 -5.35
CA SER A 161 7.60 1.51 -6.56
C SER A 161 6.77 1.26 -7.83
N ILE A 162 5.81 0.33 -7.79
CA ILE A 162 4.88 0.06 -8.89
C ILE A 162 4.04 1.29 -9.26
N LEU A 163 3.50 1.98 -8.24
CA LEU A 163 2.68 3.20 -8.42
C LEU A 163 3.45 4.33 -9.13
N LEU A 164 4.78 4.32 -9.09
CA LEU A 164 5.63 5.39 -9.62
C LEU A 164 6.41 5.02 -10.88
N ALA A 165 6.87 3.77 -10.99
CA ALA A 165 7.61 3.28 -12.14
C ALA A 165 6.68 2.88 -13.31
N THR A 166 5.48 2.40 -13.00
CA THR A 166 4.53 1.84 -13.99
C THR A 166 3.08 2.33 -13.82
N PRO A 167 2.80 3.63 -13.58
CA PRO A 167 1.44 4.10 -13.28
C PRO A 167 0.41 3.81 -14.38
N SER A 168 0.82 3.83 -15.65
CA SER A 168 -0.08 3.59 -16.80
C SER A 168 -0.65 2.17 -16.88
N VAL A 169 0.03 1.15 -16.33
CA VAL A 169 -0.48 -0.23 -16.32
C VAL A 169 -1.45 -0.51 -15.18
N LEU A 170 -1.68 0.47 -14.30
CA LEU A 170 -2.52 0.33 -13.10
C LEU A 170 -3.98 0.73 -13.33
N VAL A 171 -4.36 1.14 -14.55
CA VAL A 171 -5.76 1.38 -14.89
C VAL A 171 -6.59 0.09 -14.68
N GLY A 172 -7.69 0.21 -13.96
CA GLY A 172 -8.54 -0.89 -13.51
C GLY A 172 -8.13 -1.52 -12.17
N TYR A 173 -6.98 -1.16 -11.59
CA TYR A 173 -6.59 -1.64 -10.26
C TYR A 173 -7.26 -0.83 -9.15
N ARG A 174 -7.44 -1.49 -8.00
CA ARG A 174 -7.98 -0.86 -6.78
C ARG A 174 -6.87 -0.32 -5.91
N VAL A 175 -7.08 0.87 -5.37
CA VAL A 175 -6.11 1.60 -4.57
C VAL A 175 -6.76 2.16 -3.30
N GLN A 176 -5.99 2.24 -2.22
CA GLN A 176 -6.31 3.00 -1.03
C GLN A 176 -5.55 4.32 -1.12
N VAL A 177 -6.25 5.44 -0.99
CA VAL A 177 -5.65 6.78 -1.10
C VAL A 177 -5.86 7.52 0.22
N TYR A 178 -4.81 8.21 0.68
CA TYR A 178 -4.85 8.99 1.91
C TYR A 178 -5.63 10.29 1.71
N ARG A 179 -6.58 10.60 2.60
CA ARG A 179 -7.25 11.92 2.57
C ARG A 179 -6.45 12.93 3.39
N SER A 180 -5.76 13.83 2.70
CA SER A 180 -5.04 14.96 3.30
C SER A 180 -5.96 15.86 4.13
N GLU A 181 -7.18 16.09 3.65
CA GLU A 181 -8.20 16.95 4.25
C GLU A 181 -9.47 16.18 4.66
N GLY A 182 -10.37 16.82 5.40
CA GLY A 182 -11.65 16.23 5.82
C GLY A 182 -11.60 15.22 6.97
N THR A 183 -12.76 14.62 7.26
CA THR A 183 -13.08 13.86 8.49
C THR A 183 -12.80 12.37 8.43
N THR A 184 -12.05 11.90 7.43
CA THR A 184 -11.65 10.50 7.27
C THR A 184 -10.17 10.45 6.91
N GLN A 185 -9.54 9.28 7.14
CA GLN A 185 -8.10 9.10 6.93
C GLN A 185 -7.77 8.53 5.54
N TRP A 186 -8.64 7.66 5.03
CA TRP A 186 -8.43 6.91 3.79
C TRP A 186 -9.73 6.78 3.00
N TYR A 187 -9.59 6.63 1.69
CA TYR A 187 -10.64 6.13 0.82
C TYR A 187 -10.16 4.97 -0.04
N THR A 188 -11.10 4.25 -0.62
CA THR A 188 -10.82 3.23 -1.63
C THR A 188 -11.36 3.71 -2.96
N ALA A 189 -10.61 3.45 -4.02
CA ALA A 189 -10.89 3.93 -5.36
C ALA A 189 -10.46 2.91 -6.41
N VAL A 190 -10.93 3.11 -7.65
CA VAL A 190 -10.41 2.43 -8.84
C VAL A 190 -9.60 3.44 -9.65
N ILE A 191 -8.40 3.07 -10.08
CA ILE A 191 -7.61 3.88 -11.01
C ILE A 191 -8.26 3.79 -12.39
N VAL A 192 -8.68 4.92 -12.96
CA VAL A 192 -9.36 5.00 -14.26
C VAL A 192 -8.52 5.67 -15.35
N GLY A 193 -7.48 6.41 -14.98
CA GLY A 193 -6.56 7.02 -15.93
C GLY A 193 -5.21 7.41 -15.31
N TYR A 194 -4.25 7.74 -16.17
CA TYR A 194 -2.97 8.33 -15.80
C TYR A 194 -2.62 9.43 -16.80
N ASN A 195 -2.22 10.60 -16.31
CA ASN A 195 -1.79 11.72 -17.12
C ASN A 195 -0.25 11.81 -17.11
N GLU A 196 0.41 11.49 -18.22
CA GLU A 196 1.88 11.52 -18.30
C GLU A 196 2.48 12.94 -18.10
N GLY A 197 1.72 13.98 -18.46
CA GLY A 197 2.15 15.38 -18.37
C GLY A 197 2.19 15.91 -16.95
N THR A 198 1.12 15.68 -16.17
CA THR A 198 1.08 16.05 -14.75
C THR A 198 1.72 15.00 -13.86
N ARG A 199 1.72 13.72 -14.28
CA ARG A 199 2.03 12.50 -13.52
C ARG A 199 1.02 12.16 -12.41
N GLU A 200 -0.23 12.54 -12.61
CA GLU A 200 -1.34 12.22 -11.70
C GLU A 200 -2.11 10.98 -12.17
N LEU A 201 -2.58 10.19 -11.22
CA LEU A 201 -3.56 9.13 -11.41
C LEU A 201 -4.96 9.71 -11.24
N THR A 202 -5.83 9.49 -12.21
CA THR A 202 -7.26 9.74 -12.04
C THR A 202 -7.88 8.52 -11.36
N VAL A 203 -8.52 8.73 -10.21
CA VAL A 203 -9.09 7.67 -9.37
C VAL A 203 -10.55 7.97 -9.02
N THR A 204 -11.44 7.02 -9.25
CA THR A 204 -12.87 7.15 -8.91
C THR A 204 -13.12 6.58 -7.52
N ASP A 205 -13.60 7.40 -6.58
CA ASP A 205 -13.90 6.99 -5.20
C ASP A 205 -15.10 6.03 -5.14
N ASP A 206 -14.96 4.88 -4.46
CA ASP A 206 -16.02 3.85 -4.38
C ASP A 206 -17.32 4.31 -3.68
N THR A 207 -17.26 5.40 -2.90
CA THR A 207 -18.33 5.85 -2.01
C THR A 207 -19.09 7.06 -2.55
N VAL A 208 -18.39 8.04 -3.12
CA VAL A 208 -19.01 9.23 -3.73
C VAL A 208 -19.13 9.13 -5.26
N LEU A 209 -18.40 8.22 -5.90
CA LEU A 209 -18.36 8.01 -7.36
C LEU A 209 -17.90 9.26 -8.14
N GLU A 210 -17.10 10.10 -7.48
CA GLU A 210 -16.43 11.26 -8.09
C GLU A 210 -14.97 10.89 -8.45
N ASP A 211 -14.45 11.53 -9.50
CA ASP A 211 -13.07 11.39 -9.94
C ASP A 211 -12.17 12.40 -9.24
N HIS A 212 -11.07 11.90 -8.66
CA HIS A 212 -10.00 12.69 -8.07
C HIS A 212 -8.71 12.52 -8.88
N ASN A 213 -7.90 13.58 -8.99
CA ASN A 213 -6.57 13.50 -9.59
C ASN A 213 -5.54 13.55 -8.47
N GLU A 214 -4.77 12.48 -8.32
CA GLU A 214 -3.88 12.25 -7.18
C GLU A 214 -2.47 11.93 -7.67
N ASP A 215 -1.46 12.57 -7.07
CA ASP A 215 -0.06 12.29 -7.37
C ASP A 215 0.53 11.28 -6.36
N PRO A 216 0.89 10.05 -6.76
CA PRO A 216 1.52 9.06 -5.88
C PRO A 216 2.89 9.49 -5.32
N CYS A 217 3.52 10.55 -5.83
CA CYS A 217 4.71 11.18 -5.22
C CYS A 217 4.38 12.08 -4.03
N LEU A 218 3.13 12.57 -3.92
CA LEU A 218 2.71 13.64 -3.02
C LEU A 218 1.63 13.21 -2.02
N VAL A 219 0.85 12.16 -2.32
CA VAL A 219 -0.17 11.60 -1.41
C VAL A 219 0.07 10.10 -1.26
N GLN A 220 -0.03 9.57 -0.03
CA GLN A 220 0.20 8.14 0.18
C GLN A 220 -0.91 7.30 -0.47
N MET A 221 -0.50 6.43 -1.40
CA MET A 221 -1.36 5.49 -2.09
C MET A 221 -0.91 4.05 -1.81
N ARG A 222 -1.82 3.08 -1.87
CA ARG A 222 -1.53 1.65 -1.63
C ARG A 222 -2.40 0.77 -2.53
N LEU A 223 -1.80 -0.09 -3.34
CA LEU A 223 -2.56 -1.08 -4.13
C LEU A 223 -3.29 -2.05 -3.20
N ILE A 224 -4.56 -2.35 -3.51
CA ILE A 224 -5.42 -3.24 -2.70
C ILE A 224 -5.66 -4.56 -3.45
N GLY A 225 -5.29 -5.67 -2.81
CA GLY A 225 -5.73 -7.01 -3.17
C GLY A 225 -4.70 -8.08 -2.82
N ASP A 226 -5.18 -9.28 -2.45
CA ASP A 226 -4.31 -10.41 -2.10
C ASP A 226 -3.36 -10.75 -3.26
N GLY A 227 -2.05 -10.64 -3.05
CA GLY A 227 -1.03 -11.02 -4.03
C GLY A 227 -0.86 -10.08 -5.23
N VAL A 228 -1.59 -8.94 -5.28
CA VAL A 228 -1.59 -8.01 -6.43
C VAL A 228 -0.18 -7.49 -6.73
N ILE A 229 0.52 -7.00 -5.69
CA ILE A 229 1.87 -6.43 -5.80
C ILE A 229 2.84 -7.52 -6.28
N GLU A 230 2.79 -8.69 -5.64
CA GLU A 230 3.66 -9.81 -5.98
C GLU A 230 3.43 -10.34 -7.41
N SER A 231 2.19 -10.32 -7.91
CA SER A 231 1.88 -10.71 -9.30
C SER A 231 2.30 -9.66 -10.33
N ILE A 232 2.10 -8.35 -10.06
CA ILE A 232 2.63 -7.28 -10.92
C ILE A 232 4.16 -7.38 -11.02
N MET A 233 4.87 -7.59 -9.91
CA MET A 233 6.33 -7.78 -9.90
C MET A 233 6.78 -9.01 -10.69
N ARG A 234 5.95 -10.05 -10.81
CA ARG A 234 6.23 -11.22 -11.66
C ARG A 234 5.87 -11.02 -13.14
N GLY A 235 5.29 -9.87 -13.51
CA GLY A 235 4.76 -9.63 -14.86
C GLY A 235 3.51 -10.48 -15.17
N GLU A 236 2.82 -11.00 -14.15
CA GLU A 236 1.56 -11.70 -14.32
C GLU A 236 0.45 -10.68 -14.63
N ASN A 237 -0.38 -10.98 -15.62
CA ASN A 237 -1.49 -10.10 -15.98
C ASN A 237 -2.62 -10.24 -14.95
N VAL A 238 -2.57 -9.45 -13.87
CA VAL A 238 -3.62 -9.42 -12.84
C VAL A 238 -4.84 -8.74 -13.43
N GLY A 239 -5.73 -9.54 -14.03
CA GLY A 239 -7.00 -9.04 -14.54
C GLY A 239 -7.76 -8.29 -13.45
N ILE A 240 -8.35 -7.15 -13.84
CA ILE A 240 -9.18 -6.23 -13.03
C ILE A 240 -9.87 -6.99 -11.89
N THR A 241 -9.35 -6.82 -10.66
CA THR A 241 -9.67 -7.76 -9.57
C THR A 241 -11.16 -7.71 -9.22
N PRO A 242 -11.92 -8.81 -9.42
CA PRO A 242 -13.35 -8.78 -9.14
C PRO A 242 -13.60 -8.54 -7.65
N ARG A 243 -14.54 -7.63 -7.35
CA ARG A 243 -14.99 -7.33 -5.98
C ARG A 243 -15.40 -8.62 -5.27
N ARG A 244 -14.58 -9.12 -4.35
CA ARG A 244 -14.90 -10.34 -3.57
C ARG A 244 -16.11 -10.04 -2.68
N SER A 245 -17.27 -10.57 -3.06
CA SER A 245 -18.51 -10.40 -2.29
C SER A 245 -18.34 -10.94 -0.87
N ARG A 246 -18.88 -10.23 0.13
CA ARG A 246 -18.73 -10.54 1.57
C ARG A 246 -19.68 -11.66 2.02
N SER A 247 -19.74 -12.77 1.29
CA SER A 247 -20.78 -13.80 1.45
C SER A 247 -20.27 -15.25 1.51
N ASN A 248 -19.03 -15.50 1.94
CA ASN A 248 -18.46 -16.85 2.10
C ASN A 248 -17.94 -17.15 3.53
N LEU A 249 -18.53 -16.52 4.56
CA LEU A 249 -18.18 -16.75 5.98
C LEU A 249 -19.13 -17.76 6.67
N VAL A 250 -19.93 -18.52 5.90
CA VAL A 250 -20.83 -19.57 6.38
C VAL A 250 -20.76 -20.76 5.44
N LEU A 251 -19.83 -21.71 5.67
CA LEU A 251 -19.93 -23.14 5.30
C LEU A 251 -18.71 -24.01 5.70
N HIS A 252 -18.18 -23.87 6.93
CA HIS A 252 -17.24 -24.86 7.49
C HIS A 252 -17.54 -25.26 8.94
N HIS A 253 -18.73 -25.84 9.15
CA HIS A 253 -18.95 -26.79 10.24
C HIS A 253 -19.48 -28.12 9.67
N ARG A 254 -18.58 -29.10 9.53
CA ARG A 254 -18.94 -30.50 9.29
C ARG A 254 -18.24 -31.36 10.35
N PRO A 255 -18.97 -32.00 11.28
CA PRO A 255 -18.36 -32.82 12.33
C PRO A 255 -17.79 -34.13 11.74
N PRO A 256 -16.75 -34.72 12.37
CA PRO A 256 -16.13 -35.95 11.91
C PRO A 256 -17.02 -37.17 12.20
N ASN A 257 -17.36 -37.93 11.16
CA ASN A 257 -18.21 -39.10 11.30
C ASN A 257 -17.37 -40.32 11.71
N ARG A 258 -17.66 -40.94 12.86
CA ARG A 258 -16.90 -42.08 13.41
C ARG A 258 -17.04 -43.32 12.51
N GLY A 259 -15.91 -43.94 12.17
CA GLY A 259 -15.87 -45.14 11.34
C GLY A 259 -16.47 -46.37 12.02
N LYS A 260 -17.31 -47.10 11.29
CA LYS A 260 -17.56 -48.54 11.46
C LYS A 260 -17.58 -49.19 10.09
N LYS A 261 -16.60 -50.06 9.79
CA LYS A 261 -16.72 -51.05 8.71
C LYS A 261 -16.28 -52.40 9.22
N ALA A 262 -17.18 -53.37 9.08
CA ALA A 262 -16.95 -54.76 9.42
C ALA A 262 -16.16 -55.49 8.32
N ILE A 263 -15.49 -56.56 8.73
CA ILE A 263 -14.67 -57.46 7.92
C ILE A 263 -15.54 -58.19 6.87
N LYS A 264 -14.99 -58.42 5.66
CA LYS A 264 -15.34 -59.57 4.81
C LYS A 264 -14.21 -59.93 3.82
N ASN A 265 -14.01 -61.23 3.61
CA ASN A 265 -12.89 -61.82 2.88
C ASN A 265 -13.03 -61.77 1.33
N PRO A 266 -11.92 -61.91 0.57
CA PRO A 266 -11.91 -61.83 -0.89
C PRO A 266 -11.77 -63.18 -1.61
N LYS A 267 -12.51 -63.34 -2.72
CA LYS A 267 -12.28 -64.28 -3.86
C LYS A 267 -13.07 -63.69 -5.06
N LYS A 268 -12.75 -63.79 -6.34
CA LYS A 268 -11.62 -64.21 -7.21
C LYS A 268 -12.16 -64.02 -8.65
N LEU A 269 -11.25 -63.97 -9.65
CA LEU A 269 -11.45 -64.47 -11.04
C LEU A 269 -12.11 -63.58 -12.15
N ASN A 270 -11.24 -62.84 -12.87
CA ASN A 270 -10.84 -63.05 -14.28
C ASN A 270 -11.78 -62.84 -15.51
N ARG A 271 -11.15 -62.29 -16.57
CA ARG A 271 -11.39 -62.39 -18.04
C ARG A 271 -12.59 -61.68 -18.75
N ARG A 272 -12.20 -60.59 -19.44
CA ARG A 272 -12.17 -60.39 -20.93
C ARG A 272 -13.46 -60.45 -21.78
N THR A 273 -13.57 -59.44 -22.69
CA THR A 273 -14.13 -59.47 -24.08
C THR A 273 -15.66 -59.70 -24.24
N THR A 274 -16.44 -59.13 -25.18
CA THR A 274 -16.19 -58.24 -26.37
C THR A 274 -17.52 -57.71 -26.96
N VAL A 275 -17.51 -56.50 -27.56
CA VAL A 275 -18.19 -56.10 -28.83
C VAL A 275 -19.75 -55.94 -28.93
N SER A 276 -20.13 -55.02 -29.83
CA SER A 276 -21.42 -54.79 -30.55
C SER A 276 -22.58 -54.00 -29.89
N GLY A 277 -23.05 -52.96 -30.61
CA GLY A 277 -24.35 -52.27 -30.43
C GLY A 277 -25.42 -52.84 -31.39
N PRO A 278 -26.29 -52.06 -32.08
CA PRO A 278 -26.50 -50.60 -32.08
C PRO A 278 -28.03 -50.20 -32.01
N ALA A 279 -28.41 -49.05 -32.58
CA ALA A 279 -29.77 -48.47 -32.78
C ALA A 279 -30.46 -47.85 -31.54
N GLY A 280 -31.29 -46.80 -31.65
CA GLY A 280 -31.66 -45.98 -32.83
C GLY A 280 -32.76 -44.93 -32.51
N ALA A 281 -33.23 -44.21 -33.55
CA ALA A 281 -34.37 -43.25 -33.59
C ALA A 281 -34.13 -41.77 -33.14
N LYS A 282 -35.03 -40.89 -33.63
CA LYS A 282 -34.86 -39.43 -33.88
C LYS A 282 -35.78 -38.53 -33.01
N PRO A 283 -35.63 -37.18 -33.02
CA PRO A 283 -36.36 -36.23 -32.15
C PRO A 283 -37.70 -35.76 -32.76
N PRO A 284 -38.50 -34.92 -32.08
CA PRO A 284 -38.40 -33.44 -32.24
C PRO A 284 -38.50 -32.71 -30.85
N ALA A 285 -38.71 -31.40 -30.65
CA ALA A 285 -39.05 -30.25 -31.52
C ALA A 285 -38.58 -28.88 -30.92
N GLN A 286 -38.68 -27.82 -31.72
CA GLN A 286 -38.95 -26.41 -31.32
C GLN A 286 -40.28 -26.00 -32.00
N PRO A 287 -41.07 -25.04 -31.49
CA PRO A 287 -40.98 -23.62 -31.91
C PRO A 287 -41.55 -22.61 -30.84
N PRO A 288 -41.86 -21.33 -31.15
CA PRO A 288 -41.43 -20.46 -32.26
C PRO A 288 -40.75 -19.15 -31.83
N ASP A 289 -40.15 -18.48 -32.82
CA ASP A 289 -39.71 -17.08 -32.80
C ASP A 289 -40.87 -16.12 -33.18
N ARG A 290 -40.81 -14.86 -32.74
CA ARG A 290 -41.67 -13.73 -33.17
C ARG A 290 -40.98 -12.39 -32.87
N GLY A 291 -40.29 -11.82 -33.87
CA GLY A 291 -39.85 -10.43 -33.84
C GLY A 291 -40.87 -9.44 -34.42
N LYS A 292 -40.72 -8.14 -34.10
CA LYS A 292 -40.53 -7.03 -35.07
C LYS A 292 -40.55 -5.64 -34.43
N ASP A 293 -39.59 -4.81 -34.87
CA ASP A 293 -39.62 -3.37 -35.16
C ASP A 293 -40.69 -2.45 -34.53
N SER A 294 -40.26 -1.35 -33.91
CA SER A 294 -40.38 0.01 -34.51
C SER A 294 -39.98 1.17 -33.58
N THR A 295 -39.43 2.23 -34.18
CA THR A 295 -39.25 3.61 -33.69
C THR A 295 -39.47 4.56 -34.88
N PRO A 296 -39.64 5.89 -34.69
CA PRO A 296 -40.22 6.66 -33.58
C PRO A 296 -41.48 7.43 -34.07
N PRO A 297 -41.93 8.51 -33.38
CA PRO A 297 -41.89 9.80 -34.10
C PRO A 297 -41.60 11.07 -33.25
N ASP A 298 -40.94 12.01 -33.93
CA ASP A 298 -40.98 13.48 -33.91
C ASP A 298 -41.55 14.31 -32.72
N SER A 299 -40.74 15.30 -32.34
CA SER A 299 -41.17 16.60 -31.78
C SER A 299 -41.82 17.50 -32.83
N PRO A 300 -42.60 18.52 -32.44
CA PRO A 300 -42.14 19.88 -32.81
C PRO A 300 -42.49 21.01 -31.80
N ASP A 301 -41.69 22.09 -31.83
CA ASP A 301 -42.05 23.53 -31.67
C ASP A 301 -42.83 24.04 -30.42
N LYS A 302 -42.71 25.30 -29.96
CA LYS A 302 -41.75 26.42 -30.10
C LYS A 302 -42.11 27.51 -29.05
N ALA A 303 -41.14 28.40 -28.75
CA ALA A 303 -41.28 29.81 -28.35
C ALA A 303 -42.27 30.26 -27.22
N ASP A 304 -41.72 30.81 -26.14
CA ASP A 304 -41.59 32.28 -25.90
C ASP A 304 -40.44 32.49 -24.88
N LYS A 305 -39.46 33.40 -24.95
CA LYS A 305 -39.27 34.77 -25.45
C LYS A 305 -39.55 35.86 -24.39
N ASP A 306 -38.47 36.60 -24.05
CA ASP A 306 -38.42 37.88 -23.31
C ASP A 306 -39.02 37.88 -21.86
N GLU A 307 -38.61 38.70 -20.89
CA GLU A 307 -37.96 40.02 -20.94
C GLU A 307 -37.21 40.34 -19.61
N ARG A 308 -36.35 41.37 -19.62
CA ARG A 308 -35.77 42.15 -18.48
C ARG A 308 -34.62 41.53 -17.67
N ARG A 309 -33.38 42.03 -17.80
CA ARG A 309 -32.80 43.39 -17.54
C ARG A 309 -32.31 43.58 -16.10
N SER A 310 -30.99 43.72 -15.99
CA SER A 310 -30.29 44.81 -15.27
C SER A 310 -30.64 45.05 -13.79
N LEU A 311 -29.65 44.87 -12.91
CA LEU A 311 -28.99 46.00 -12.23
C LEU A 311 -27.72 45.57 -11.47
N ARG A 312 -26.60 46.22 -11.84
CA ARG A 312 -25.35 46.45 -11.06
C ARG A 312 -24.54 45.24 -10.57
#